data_AF-A0A1M3E2G3-F1
#
_entry.id   AF-A0A1M3E2G3-F1
#
_cell.length_a   1.000
_cell.length_b   1.000
_cell.length_c   1.000
_cell.angle_alpha   90.00
_cell.angle_beta   90.00
_cell.angle_gamma   90.00
#
_symmetry.space_group_name_H-M   'P 1'
#
loop_
_entity.id
_entity.type
_entity.pdbx_description
1 polymer ?
#
loop_
_entity_poly.entity_id
_entity_poly.type
_entity_poly.pdbx_seq_one_letter_code
_entity_poly.pdbx_strand_id
1 'polypeptide(L)'
;MSKKNKNFSADTFGKTEKQVTVENKFYFGKDNYKFMLLGLAFIVVGFLLMMGPDANTVDGKYDANFWNEGIFSVRRIRIAPFLVIVGFAIEVYAILKRNK
;
A
#
# COMPACT_ATOMS: atom_id res chain seq x y z
N MET A 1 61.33 -27.82 19.15
CA MET A 1 60.07 -27.08 19.44
C MET A 1 58.93 -27.74 18.68
N SER A 2 57.93 -28.29 19.39
CA SER A 2 56.80 -29.02 18.80
C SER A 2 55.73 -28.04 18.30
N LYS A 3 55.43 -28.06 16.99
CA LYS A 3 54.32 -27.30 16.41
C LYS A 3 53.00 -27.98 16.79
N LYS A 4 52.32 -27.45 17.80
CA LYS A 4 50.99 -27.89 18.22
C LYS A 4 49.96 -27.36 17.20
N ASN A 5 49.49 -28.23 16.30
CA ASN A 5 48.42 -27.92 15.35
C ASN A 5 47.11 -27.72 16.12
N LYS A 6 46.56 -26.50 16.13
CA LYS A 6 45.30 -26.12 16.79
C LYS A 6 44.05 -26.45 15.95
N ASN A 7 44.16 -27.32 14.95
CA ASN A 7 43.11 -27.56 13.97
C ASN A 7 42.10 -28.64 14.40
N PHE A 8 42.20 -29.15 15.63
CA PHE A 8 41.31 -30.19 16.14
C PHE A 8 40.92 -29.88 17.60
N SER A 9 40.19 -28.76 17.80
CA SER A 9 39.55 -28.48 19.09
C SER A 9 38.10 -28.94 19.05
N ALA A 10 37.73 -29.80 20.00
CA ALA A 10 36.38 -30.34 20.17
C ALA A 10 35.31 -29.26 20.42
N ASP A 11 35.71 -28.03 20.75
CA ASP A 11 34.83 -26.87 20.96
C ASP A 11 34.04 -26.44 19.69
N THR A 12 34.42 -26.98 18.52
CA THR A 12 33.72 -26.76 17.24
C THR A 12 32.60 -27.79 17.01
N PHE A 13 32.66 -28.95 17.68
CA PHE A 13 31.63 -29.99 17.58
C PHE A 13 30.47 -29.66 18.53
N GLY A 14 29.41 -29.06 18.00
CA GLY A 14 28.20 -28.70 18.75
C GLY A 14 27.70 -27.28 18.50
N LYS A 15 28.51 -26.39 17.90
CA LYS A 15 28.09 -25.03 17.49
C LYS A 15 27.58 -24.97 16.05
N THR A 16 26.76 -25.94 15.66
CA THR A 16 26.08 -25.93 14.36
C THR A 16 24.57 -25.93 14.53
N GLU A 17 24.06 -25.16 15.49
CA GLU A 17 22.80 -24.49 15.20
C GLU A 17 23.16 -23.36 14.25
N LYS A 18 23.04 -23.63 12.95
CA LYS A 18 22.80 -22.55 11.99
C LYS A 18 21.59 -21.82 12.55
N GLN A 19 21.81 -20.70 13.23
CA GLN A 19 20.75 -19.71 13.41
C GLN A 19 20.24 -19.48 12.00
N VAL A 20 19.05 -20.01 11.72
CA VAL A 20 18.30 -19.63 10.55
C VAL A 20 18.02 -18.16 10.84
N THR A 21 18.92 -17.28 10.41
CA THR A 21 18.61 -15.89 10.19
C THR A 21 17.44 -15.96 9.25
N VAL A 22 16.23 -15.85 9.81
CA VAL A 22 15.04 -15.57 9.06
C VAL A 22 15.34 -14.22 8.46
N GLU A 23 15.97 -14.21 7.28
CA GLU A 23 16.01 -13.04 6.44
C GLU A 23 14.54 -12.75 6.21
N ASN A 24 14.00 -11.82 6.99
CA ASN A 24 12.75 -11.15 6.71
C ASN A 24 13.01 -10.33 5.45
N LYS A 25 13.10 -11.03 4.33
CA LYS A 25 13.21 -10.46 3.01
C LYS A 25 11.83 -9.88 2.75
N PHE A 26 11.67 -8.62 3.12
CA PHE A 26 10.46 -7.87 2.84
C PHE A 26 10.07 -8.13 1.39
N TYR A 27 8.82 -8.57 1.20
CA TYR A 27 8.34 -9.02 -0.11
C TYR A 27 8.41 -7.88 -1.15
N PHE A 28 8.26 -6.64 -0.68
CA PHE A 28 8.36 -5.43 -1.47
C PHE A 28 9.60 -4.62 -1.05
N GLY A 29 10.31 -4.04 -2.03
CA GLY A 29 11.41 -3.12 -1.73
C GLY A 29 10.91 -1.71 -1.37
N LYS A 30 11.81 -0.85 -0.88
CA LYS A 30 11.45 0.50 -0.39
C LYS A 30 10.69 1.35 -1.42
N ASP A 31 11.05 1.24 -2.70
CA ASP A 31 10.40 2.03 -3.74
C ASP A 31 8.97 1.58 -4.02
N ASN A 32 8.67 0.28 -3.91
CA ASN A 32 7.32 -0.24 -4.03
C ASN A 32 6.41 0.39 -2.99
N TYR A 33 6.85 0.44 -1.73
CA TYR A 33 6.08 1.07 -0.65
C TYR A 33 5.83 2.57 -0.91
N LYS A 34 6.77 3.29 -1.55
CA LYS A 34 6.53 4.68 -1.96
C LYS A 34 5.42 4.78 -3.01
N PHE A 35 5.42 3.89 -4.01
CA PHE A 35 4.36 3.85 -5.03
C PHE A 35 3.02 3.43 -4.45
N MET A 36 2.99 2.49 -3.51
CA MET A 36 1.76 2.12 -2.79
C MET A 36 1.21 3.31 -2.01
N LEU A 37 2.04 4.00 -1.23
CA LEU A 37 1.58 5.18 -0.48
C LEU A 37 1.05 6.28 -1.41
N LEU A 38 1.68 6.46 -2.58
CA LEU A 38 1.19 7.36 -3.61
C LEU A 38 -0.16 6.89 -4.17
N GLY A 39 -0.31 5.62 -4.55
CA GLY A 39 -1.56 5.04 -5.04
C GLY A 39 -2.71 5.20 -4.05
N LEU A 40 -2.46 4.88 -2.78
CA LEU A 40 -3.39 5.11 -1.69
C LEU A 40 -3.79 6.59 -1.56
N ALA A 41 -2.85 7.52 -1.68
CA ALA A 41 -3.16 8.95 -1.64
C ALA A 41 -4.10 9.36 -2.78
N PHE A 42 -3.89 8.86 -4.00
CA PHE A 42 -4.80 9.09 -5.14
C PHE A 42 -6.20 8.53 -4.89
N ILE A 43 -6.31 7.33 -4.32
CA ILE A 43 -7.58 6.70 -3.96
C ILE A 43 -8.33 7.56 -2.93
N VAL A 44 -7.64 7.94 -1.85
CA VAL A 44 -8.22 8.77 -0.78
C VAL A 44 -8.69 10.10 -1.34
N VAL A 45 -7.86 10.80 -2.11
CA VAL A 45 -8.25 12.08 -2.74
C VAL A 45 -9.43 11.90 -3.69
N GLY A 46 -9.47 10.82 -4.46
CA GLY A 46 -10.61 10.47 -5.32
C GLY A 46 -11.90 10.34 -4.51
N PHE A 47 -11.91 9.59 -3.41
CA PHE A 47 -13.07 9.47 -2.54
C PHE A 47 -13.44 10.77 -1.83
N LEU A 48 -12.45 11.56 -1.38
CA LEU A 48 -12.70 12.88 -0.79
C LEU A 48 -13.40 13.82 -1.79
N LEU A 49 -13.03 13.77 -3.07
CA LEU A 49 -13.68 14.56 -4.12
C LEU A 49 -15.11 14.11 -4.42
N MET A 50 -15.47 12.85 -4.14
CA MET A 50 -16.84 12.35 -4.24
C MET A 50 -17.72 12.82 -3.08
N MET A 51 -17.12 13.24 -1.95
CA MET A 51 -17.88 13.66 -0.77
C MET A 51 -18.82 14.82 -1.07
N GLY A 52 -19.97 14.76 -0.40
CA GLY A 52 -20.91 15.85 -0.25
C GLY A 52 -22.35 15.36 -0.19
N PRO A 53 -23.33 16.27 -0.33
CA PRO A 53 -24.73 15.93 -0.12
C PRO A 53 -25.21 14.94 -1.17
N ASP A 54 -26.05 14.02 -0.72
CA ASP A 54 -26.75 13.08 -1.60
C ASP A 54 -27.91 13.77 -2.34
N ALA A 55 -28.78 12.98 -2.97
CA ALA A 55 -29.81 13.48 -3.88
C ALA A 55 -30.93 14.19 -3.14
N ASN A 56 -31.22 13.77 -1.92
CA ASN A 56 -32.45 14.07 -1.20
C ASN A 56 -32.17 14.66 0.19
N THR A 57 -30.93 15.06 0.49
CA THR A 57 -30.58 15.67 1.79
C THR A 57 -30.48 17.18 1.68
N VAL A 58 -31.31 17.87 2.46
CA VAL A 58 -31.29 19.33 2.66
C VAL A 58 -30.86 19.59 4.10
N ASP A 59 -29.78 20.35 4.30
CA ASP A 59 -29.26 20.70 5.64
C ASP A 59 -29.04 19.51 6.60
N GLY A 60 -28.68 18.34 6.05
CA GLY A 60 -28.45 17.12 6.83
C GLY A 60 -29.71 16.33 7.16
N LYS A 61 -30.89 16.74 6.66
CA LYS A 61 -32.16 16.03 6.80
C LYS A 61 -32.65 15.52 5.45
N TYR A 62 -33.15 14.29 5.43
CA TYR A 62 -33.74 13.67 4.25
C TYR A 62 -35.11 14.29 3.91
N ASP A 63 -35.31 14.67 2.65
CA ASP A 63 -36.56 15.12 2.03
C ASP A 63 -36.75 14.43 0.67
N ALA A 64 -37.77 13.58 0.56
CA ALA A 64 -38.06 12.80 -0.64
C ALA A 64 -38.50 13.65 -1.85
N ASN A 65 -38.97 14.88 -1.63
CA ASN A 65 -39.46 15.76 -2.70
C ASN A 65 -38.36 16.69 -3.25
N PHE A 66 -37.19 16.68 -2.62
CA PHE A 66 -36.06 17.52 -3.00
C PHE A 66 -35.08 16.76 -3.90
N TRP A 67 -34.52 17.42 -4.92
CA TRP A 67 -33.50 16.83 -5.79
C TRP A 67 -32.26 17.74 -5.91
N ASN A 68 -31.09 17.18 -5.59
CA ASN A 68 -29.80 17.86 -5.71
C ASN A 68 -29.12 17.59 -7.07
N GLU A 69 -29.13 18.57 -7.95
CA GLU A 69 -28.42 18.49 -9.25
C GLU A 69 -26.89 18.44 -9.11
N GLY A 70 -26.34 18.84 -7.95
CA GLY A 70 -24.90 18.83 -7.67
C GLY A 70 -24.27 17.43 -7.69
N ILE A 71 -25.08 16.37 -7.59
CA ILE A 71 -24.62 14.99 -7.80
C ILE A 71 -24.03 14.80 -9.20
N PHE A 72 -24.60 15.45 -10.21
CA PHE A 72 -24.15 15.33 -11.60
C PHE A 72 -22.95 16.21 -11.93
N SER A 73 -22.31 16.82 -10.92
CA SER A 73 -21.10 17.58 -11.12
C SER A 73 -20.02 16.74 -11.81
N VAL A 74 -19.39 17.32 -12.84
CA VAL A 74 -18.27 16.72 -13.58
C VAL A 74 -17.16 16.27 -12.63
N ARG A 75 -16.96 17.00 -11.51
CA ARG A 75 -16.00 16.64 -10.47
C ARG A 75 -16.30 15.27 -9.86
N ARG A 76 -17.55 15.03 -9.42
CA ARG A 76 -17.93 13.79 -8.71
C ARG A 76 -18.12 12.60 -9.65
N ILE A 77 -18.63 12.82 -10.86
CA ILE A 77 -18.94 11.73 -11.79
C ILE A 77 -17.78 11.33 -12.70
N ARG A 78 -16.87 12.26 -13.05
CA ARG A 78 -15.78 11.96 -13.99
C ARG A 78 -14.42 12.04 -13.32
N ILE A 79 -14.10 13.18 -12.72
CA ILE A 79 -12.74 13.44 -12.20
C ILE A 79 -12.44 12.53 -10.99
N ALA A 80 -13.38 12.43 -10.05
CA ALA A 80 -13.19 11.66 -8.84
C ALA A 80 -13.07 10.15 -9.08
N PRO A 81 -13.95 9.47 -9.87
CA PRO A 81 -13.79 8.05 -10.16
C PRO A 81 -12.53 7.78 -10.99
N PHE A 82 -12.18 8.68 -11.90
CA PHE A 82 -10.95 8.56 -12.67
C PHE A 82 -9.71 8.57 -11.77
N LEU A 83 -9.64 9.46 -10.77
CA LEU A 83 -8.55 9.47 -9.78
C LEU A 83 -8.46 8.17 -8.99
N VAL A 84 -9.60 7.59 -8.59
CA VAL A 84 -9.63 6.29 -7.89
C VAL A 84 -9.09 5.18 -8.79
N ILE A 85 -9.50 5.13 -10.06
CA ILE A 85 -9.00 4.15 -11.03
C ILE A 85 -7.49 4.29 -11.23
N VAL A 86 -7.00 5.52 -11.38
CA VAL A 86 -5.57 5.81 -11.49
C VAL A 86 -4.83 5.35 -10.23
N GLY A 87 -5.38 5.60 -9.04
CA GLY A 87 -4.83 5.13 -7.78
C GLY A 87 -4.70 3.61 -7.73
N PHE A 88 -5.74 2.86 -8.12
CA PHE A 88 -5.67 1.40 -8.23
C PHE A 88 -4.68 0.92 -9.28
N ALA A 89 -4.56 1.60 -10.42
CA ALA A 89 -3.55 1.27 -11.43
C ALA A 89 -2.12 1.45 -10.88
N ILE A 90 -1.88 2.49 -10.08
CA ILE A 90 -0.61 2.71 -9.39
C ILE A 90 -0.34 1.59 -8.38
N GLU A 91 -1.34 1.16 -7.60
CA GLU A 91 -1.20 0.04 -6.65
C GLU A 91 -0.84 -1.26 -7.36
N VAL A 92 -1.54 -1.58 -8.45
CA VAL A 92 -1.23 -2.77 -9.28
C VAL A 92 0.21 -2.69 -9.78
N TYR A 93 0.63 -1.54 -10.32
CA TYR A 93 2.02 -1.34 -10.74
C TYR A 93 3.01 -1.50 -9.57
N ALA A 94 2.70 -0.92 -8.40
CA ALA A 94 3.55 -0.96 -7.23
C ALA A 94 3.76 -2.39 -6.71
N ILE A 95 2.72 -3.22 -6.74
CA ILE A 95 2.76 -4.63 -6.33
C ILE A 95 3.53 -5.47 -7.36
N LEU A 96 3.26 -5.27 -8.66
CA LEU A 96 3.88 -6.06 -9.73
C LEU A 96 5.34 -5.67 -10.01
N LYS A 97 5.76 -4.45 -9.62
CA LYS A 97 7.13 -3.99 -9.80
C LYS A 97 8.09 -4.85 -8.99
N ARG A 98 8.77 -5.79 -9.65
CA ARG A 98 9.80 -6.59 -8.98
C ARG A 98 11.02 -5.73 -8.69
N ASN A 99 11.27 -5.44 -7.41
CA ASN A 99 12.50 -4.81 -6.98
C ASN A 99 13.64 -5.84 -7.11
N LYS A 100 14.74 -5.46 -7.79
CA LYS A 100 15.94 -6.30 -7.88
C LYS A 100 16.83 -6.06 -6.67
#